data_AF-A0A1B6IDR6-F1
#
_entry.id   AF-A0A1B6IDR6-F1
#
_cell.length_a   1.000
_cell.length_b   1.000
_cell.length_c   1.000
_cell.angle_alpha   90.00
_cell.angle_beta   90.00
_cell.angle_gamma   90.00
#
_symmetry.space_group_name_H-M   'P 1'
#
loop_
_entity.id
_entity.type
_entity.pdbx_description
1 polymer ?
#
loop_
_entity_poly.entity_id
_entity_poly.type
_entity_poly.pdbx_seq_one_letter_code
_entity_poly.pdbx_strand_id
1 'polypeptide(L)'
;VLQMLQTWTWTTEATDMNVDASVTDATDRDVDASVTDATDMDVDCSVTEATDTENLPEILVETHVTVHSYPTRHASRFVLPQHRTALFEKKPSYVGQKLKNLLPDHLRTLTGNRLKSLLKVFLLKNPVYKIEEFLELMNTSP
;
A
#
# COMPACT_ATOMS: atom_id res chain seq x y z
N VAL A 1 -16.92 48.26 -48.72
CA VAL A 1 -16.46 46.86 -48.64
C VAL A 1 -15.51 46.78 -47.45
N LEU A 2 -16.07 46.54 -46.26
CA LEU A 2 -15.90 45.30 -45.47
C LEU A 2 -14.46 45.16 -44.93
N GLN A 3 -14.23 45.50 -43.65
CA GLN A 3 -13.97 44.55 -42.53
C GLN A 3 -12.54 43.97 -42.61
N MET A 4 -11.63 44.08 -41.63
CA MET A 4 -11.67 43.62 -40.24
C MET A 4 -10.44 44.18 -39.51
N LEU A 5 -10.60 44.89 -38.40
CA LEU A 5 -10.48 44.39 -37.02
C LEU A 5 -9.05 43.98 -36.60
N GLN A 6 -8.45 44.89 -35.81
CA GLN A 6 -7.77 44.63 -34.55
C GLN A 6 -6.52 43.73 -34.59
N THR A 7 -5.35 44.37 -34.70
CA THR A 7 -4.09 43.82 -34.20
C THR A 7 -4.10 43.92 -32.67
N TRP A 8 -4.29 42.80 -31.97
CA TRP A 8 -4.12 42.73 -30.52
C TRP A 8 -2.63 42.75 -30.16
N THR A 9 -2.20 43.86 -29.57
CA THR A 9 -0.95 43.97 -28.83
C THR A 9 -1.15 43.37 -27.45
N TRP A 10 -0.55 42.21 -27.17
CA TRP A 10 -0.46 41.70 -25.81
C TRP A 10 0.89 42.09 -25.22
N THR A 11 0.87 43.13 -24.40
CA THR A 11 1.93 43.50 -23.47
C THR A 11 1.89 42.50 -22.31
N THR A 12 2.92 41.68 -22.14
CA THR A 12 3.07 40.81 -20.96
C THR A 12 3.64 41.62 -19.80
N GLU A 13 2.79 41.96 -18.85
CA GLU A 13 3.16 42.51 -17.55
C GLU A 13 3.70 41.36 -16.67
N ALA A 14 4.99 41.44 -16.32
CA ALA A 14 5.63 40.49 -15.41
C ALA A 14 5.39 40.96 -13.97
N THR A 15 4.53 40.26 -13.23
CA THR A 15 4.41 40.43 -11.79
C THR A 15 5.46 39.56 -11.08
N ASP A 16 6.38 40.28 -10.46
CA ASP A 16 7.46 39.83 -9.59
C ASP A 16 6.87 39.18 -8.32
N MET A 17 6.90 37.85 -8.22
CA MET A 17 6.56 37.13 -6.99
C MET A 17 7.83 36.91 -6.17
N ASN A 18 8.08 37.87 -5.29
CA ASN A 18 9.09 37.84 -4.25
C ASN A 18 8.78 36.70 -3.25
N VAL A 19 9.51 35.58 -3.31
CA VAL A 19 9.46 34.53 -2.28
C VAL A 19 10.50 34.87 -1.22
N ASP A 20 10.02 35.49 -0.15
CA ASP A 20 10.81 35.71 1.06
C ASP A 20 11.12 34.35 1.71
N ALA A 21 12.41 34.02 1.78
CA ALA A 21 12.91 32.81 2.41
C ALA A 21 12.86 33.00 3.93
N SER A 22 11.81 32.50 4.57
CA SER A 22 11.78 32.40 6.03
C SER A 22 12.78 31.33 6.49
N VAL A 23 13.94 31.81 6.93
CA VAL A 23 14.94 31.06 7.68
C VAL A 23 14.28 30.51 8.94
N THR A 24 14.18 29.18 9.06
CA THR A 24 13.81 28.53 10.32
C THR A 24 15.07 28.39 11.17
N ASP A 25 15.22 29.28 12.14
CA ASP A 25 16.28 29.26 13.15
C ASP A 25 16.14 28.01 14.04
N ALA A 26 17.13 27.12 13.98
CA ALA A 26 17.20 25.91 14.80
C ALA A 26 17.84 26.27 16.14
N THR A 27 16.99 26.47 17.15
CA THR A 27 17.45 26.63 18.54
C THR A 27 17.47 25.27 19.23
N ASP A 28 18.69 24.92 19.67
CA ASP A 28 19.07 23.80 20.53
C ASP A 28 18.15 23.64 21.74
N ARG A 29 17.77 22.39 22.03
CA ARG A 29 17.20 22.04 23.34
C ARG A 29 17.94 20.82 23.89
N ASP A 30 18.99 21.10 24.62
CA ASP A 30 19.61 20.15 25.54
C ASP A 30 18.56 19.75 26.59
N VAL A 31 18.11 18.49 26.53
CA VAL A 31 17.35 17.87 27.63
C VAL A 31 18.31 16.94 28.34
N ASP A 32 18.84 17.44 29.46
CA ASP A 32 19.70 16.72 30.39
C ASP A 32 19.07 15.38 30.79
N ALA A 33 19.84 14.31 30.56
CA ALA A 33 19.57 13.01 31.12
C ALA A 33 19.96 13.04 32.60
N SER A 34 18.99 13.20 33.49
CA SER A 34 19.24 12.93 34.92
C SER A 34 17.98 12.46 35.65
N VAL A 35 18.04 11.20 36.06
CA VAL A 35 17.48 10.64 37.30
C VAL A 35 15.95 10.49 37.37
N THR A 36 15.49 9.26 37.14
CA THR A 36 14.31 8.74 37.86
C THR A 36 14.82 7.87 39.01
N ASP A 37 14.86 8.46 40.19
CA ASP A 37 15.11 7.74 41.43
C ASP A 37 13.86 6.94 41.84
N ALA A 38 14.11 5.80 42.47
CA ALA A 38 13.25 4.61 42.55
C ALA A 38 11.94 4.75 43.35
N THR A 39 10.94 3.92 42.99
CA THR A 39 10.17 3.15 43.99
C THR A 39 9.74 1.79 43.46
N ASP A 40 10.21 0.80 44.21
CA ASP A 40 9.94 -0.62 44.23
C ASP A 40 8.47 -0.93 44.52
N MET A 41 7.84 -1.80 43.72
CA MET A 41 6.61 -2.50 44.06
C MET A 41 6.72 -3.94 43.55
N ASP A 42 7.31 -4.79 44.37
CA ASP A 42 7.10 -6.23 44.31
C ASP A 42 5.60 -6.54 44.49
N VAL A 43 4.94 -6.97 43.42
CA VAL A 43 3.65 -7.66 43.49
C VAL A 43 3.87 -9.08 43.00
N ASP A 44 4.25 -9.97 43.92
CA ASP A 44 4.07 -11.39 43.70
C ASP A 44 2.58 -11.73 43.87
N CYS A 45 1.92 -11.95 42.75
CA CYS A 45 0.63 -12.61 42.68
C CYS A 45 0.76 -13.76 41.68
N SER A 46 1.20 -14.90 42.19
CA SER A 46 0.95 -16.21 41.61
C SER A 46 -0.55 -16.40 41.36
N VAL A 47 -1.03 -16.10 40.14
CA VAL A 47 -2.29 -16.61 39.61
C VAL A 47 -2.06 -17.12 38.18
N THR A 48 -2.54 -18.34 38.03
CA THR A 48 -2.47 -19.31 36.95
C THR A 48 -2.89 -18.81 35.57
N GLU A 49 -2.15 -19.27 34.57
CA GLU A 49 -2.59 -19.64 33.21
C GLU A 49 -3.78 -18.86 32.64
N ALA A 50 -3.47 -17.83 31.88
CA ALA A 50 -4.14 -17.56 30.62
C ALA A 50 -3.06 -17.25 29.59
N THR A 51 -2.77 -18.21 28.72
CA THR A 51 -2.07 -17.96 27.47
C THR A 51 -2.99 -17.15 26.57
N ASP A 52 -3.23 -15.90 26.92
CA ASP A 52 -3.70 -14.91 25.95
C ASP A 52 -2.45 -14.43 25.22
N THR A 53 -1.88 -15.35 24.45
CA THR A 53 -1.21 -14.98 23.22
C THR A 53 -2.26 -14.24 22.41
N GLU A 54 -2.32 -12.92 22.57
CA GLU A 54 -2.73 -11.97 21.55
C GLU A 54 -1.76 -12.16 20.36
N ASN A 55 -1.87 -13.35 19.76
CA ASN A 55 -1.37 -13.68 18.45
C ASN A 55 -2.18 -12.78 17.52
N LEU A 56 -1.72 -11.55 17.34
CA LEU A 56 -1.83 -10.92 16.03
C LEU A 56 -1.38 -12.02 15.07
N PRO A 57 -2.27 -12.54 14.18
CA PRO A 57 -1.83 -13.56 13.27
C PRO A 57 -0.70 -12.92 12.48
N GLU A 58 0.52 -13.42 12.66
CA GLU A 58 1.55 -13.31 11.64
C GLU A 58 0.83 -13.48 10.32
N ILE A 59 1.06 -12.57 9.38
CA ILE A 59 0.41 -12.59 8.08
C ILE A 59 0.91 -13.85 7.39
N LEU A 60 0.27 -14.98 7.68
CA LEU A 60 0.64 -16.28 7.19
C LEU A 60 0.15 -16.30 5.75
N VAL A 61 1.05 -15.96 4.84
CA VAL A 61 0.75 -15.99 3.41
C VAL A 61 0.81 -17.44 2.96
N GLU A 62 -0.29 -18.16 3.14
CA GLU A 62 -0.40 -19.55 2.71
C GLU A 62 -0.56 -19.65 1.19
N THR A 63 0.19 -20.56 0.59
CA THR A 63 0.03 -20.96 -0.81
C THR A 63 -0.49 -22.38 -0.88
N HIS A 64 -1.13 -22.75 -2.00
CA HIS A 64 -1.66 -24.10 -2.16
C HIS A 64 -0.57 -25.19 -2.12
N VAL A 65 0.70 -24.86 -2.40
CA VAL A 65 1.85 -25.78 -2.17
C VAL A 65 1.99 -26.13 -0.69
N THR A 66 1.80 -25.16 0.20
CA THR A 66 1.99 -25.36 1.64
C THR A 66 0.83 -26.13 2.26
N VAL A 67 -0.38 -25.92 1.75
CA VAL A 67 -1.61 -26.54 2.28
C VAL A 67 -1.78 -27.99 1.83
N HIS A 68 -1.28 -28.36 0.65
CA HIS A 68 -1.46 -29.70 0.09
C HIS A 68 -0.11 -30.41 -0.08
N SER A 69 -0.05 -31.67 0.35
CA SER A 69 1.13 -32.53 0.20
C SER A 69 1.38 -32.98 -1.26
N TYR A 70 0.42 -32.77 -2.15
CA TYR A 70 0.47 -33.18 -3.55
C TYR A 70 0.41 -31.96 -4.51
N PRO A 71 0.97 -32.08 -5.72
CA PRO A 71 0.97 -30.98 -6.68
C PRO A 71 -0.44 -30.67 -7.17
N THR A 72 -0.81 -29.39 -7.10
CA THR A 72 -2.08 -28.89 -7.65
C THR A 72 -1.82 -27.96 -8.83
N ARG A 73 -2.76 -27.89 -9.79
CA ARG A 73 -2.64 -27.04 -10.99
C ARG A 73 -2.37 -25.56 -10.67
N HIS A 74 -2.81 -25.10 -9.50
CA HIS A 74 -2.66 -23.72 -9.04
C HIS A 74 -1.86 -23.62 -7.74
N ALA A 75 -0.90 -24.51 -7.55
CA ALA A 75 -0.12 -24.58 -6.31
C ALA A 75 0.55 -23.24 -5.95
N SER A 76 1.00 -22.48 -6.96
CA SER A 76 1.64 -21.17 -6.78
C SER A 76 0.66 -20.03 -6.45
N ARG A 77 -0.66 -20.27 -6.43
CA ARG A 77 -1.66 -19.27 -6.07
C ARG A 77 -1.78 -19.17 -4.55
N PHE A 78 -2.05 -17.96 -4.07
CA PHE A 78 -2.35 -17.71 -2.67
C PHE A 78 -3.71 -18.29 -2.32
N VAL A 79 -3.81 -18.89 -1.14
CA VAL A 79 -5.09 -19.37 -0.62
C VAL A 79 -5.84 -18.17 -0.07
N LEU A 80 -7.02 -17.89 -0.61
CA LEU A 80 -7.88 -16.82 -0.11
C LEU A 80 -8.80 -17.39 0.98
N PRO A 81 -8.65 -17.01 2.25
CA PRO A 81 -9.52 -17.51 3.30
C PRO A 81 -10.97 -17.05 3.09
N GLN A 82 -11.90 -17.96 3.36
CA GLN A 82 -13.32 -17.65 3.34
C GLN A 82 -13.67 -16.69 4.48
N HIS A 83 -14.43 -15.65 4.19
CA HIS A 83 -14.79 -14.61 5.16
C HIS A 83 -16.22 -14.13 4.88
N ARG A 84 -16.81 -13.42 5.85
CA ARG A 84 -18.21 -12.96 5.84
C ARG A 84 -18.38 -11.45 6.01
N THR A 85 -17.29 -10.70 6.15
CA THR A 85 -17.32 -9.27 6.51
C THR A 85 -16.60 -8.41 5.47
N ALA A 86 -17.22 -7.28 5.12
CA ALA A 86 -16.64 -6.30 4.18
C ALA A 86 -15.33 -5.65 4.70
N LEU A 87 -15.15 -5.57 6.03
CA LEU A 87 -13.89 -5.10 6.62
C LEU A 87 -12.73 -6.03 6.27
N PHE A 88 -12.98 -7.33 6.15
CA PHE A 88 -11.95 -8.30 5.77
C PHE A 88 -11.56 -8.14 4.30
N GLU A 89 -12.53 -7.89 3.42
CA GLU A 89 -12.29 -7.63 2.00
C GLU A 89 -11.43 -6.39 1.76
N LYS A 90 -11.53 -5.38 2.62
CA LYS A 90 -10.74 -4.14 2.54
C LYS A 90 -9.32 -4.29 3.07
N LYS A 91 -8.95 -5.41 3.69
CA LYS A 91 -7.59 -5.62 4.21
C LYS A 91 -6.59 -5.64 3.04
N PRO A 92 -5.49 -4.88 3.11
CA PRO A 92 -4.51 -4.82 2.02
C PRO A 92 -3.85 -6.19 1.77
N SER A 93 -3.74 -7.03 2.79
CA SER A 93 -3.29 -8.42 2.67
C SER A 93 -4.23 -9.25 1.79
N TYR A 94 -5.53 -9.20 2.07
CA TYR A 94 -6.55 -9.91 1.31
C TYR A 94 -6.62 -9.42 -0.15
N VAL A 95 -6.72 -8.09 -0.33
CA VAL A 95 -6.74 -7.47 -1.67
C VAL A 95 -5.46 -7.78 -2.44
N GLY A 96 -4.29 -7.70 -1.80
CA GLY A 96 -3.00 -7.98 -2.43
C GLY A 96 -2.87 -9.43 -2.90
N GLN A 97 -3.30 -10.39 -2.09
CA GLN A 97 -3.34 -11.81 -2.48
C GLN A 97 -4.31 -12.04 -3.64
N LYS A 98 -5.52 -11.46 -3.56
CA LYS A 98 -6.53 -11.54 -4.63
C LYS A 98 -6.01 -10.94 -5.93
N LEU A 99 -5.35 -9.79 -5.88
CA LEU A 99 -4.74 -9.13 -7.03
C LEU A 99 -3.64 -10.00 -7.64
N LYS A 100 -2.71 -10.52 -6.83
CA LYS A 100 -1.63 -11.37 -7.34
C LYS A 100 -2.13 -12.67 -7.99
N ASN A 101 -3.24 -13.23 -7.51
CA ASN A 101 -3.85 -14.42 -8.10
C ASN A 101 -4.46 -14.15 -9.48
N LEU A 102 -4.97 -12.94 -9.69
CA LEU A 102 -5.59 -12.51 -10.94
C LEU A 102 -4.55 -12.07 -11.99
N LEU A 103 -3.34 -11.71 -11.57
CA LEU A 103 -2.29 -11.30 -12.51
C LEU A 103 -1.96 -12.40 -13.53
N PRO A 104 -1.66 -12.01 -14.79
CA PRO A 104 -1.20 -12.94 -15.81
C PRO A 104 0.12 -13.61 -15.41
N ASP A 105 0.37 -14.81 -15.93
CA ASP A 105 1.54 -15.61 -15.56
C ASP A 105 2.89 -14.91 -15.82
N HIS A 106 2.96 -14.10 -16.89
CA HIS A 106 4.16 -13.33 -17.23
C HIS A 106 4.49 -12.22 -16.22
N LEU A 107 3.51 -11.74 -15.45
CA LEU A 107 3.74 -10.83 -14.34
C LEU A 107 3.91 -11.60 -13.02
N ARG A 108 3.13 -12.65 -12.81
CA ARG A 108 3.09 -13.38 -11.53
C ARG A 108 4.40 -14.07 -11.16
N THR A 109 5.15 -14.53 -12.17
CA THR A 109 6.48 -15.17 -12.00
C THR A 109 7.59 -14.19 -11.62
N LEU A 110 7.35 -12.89 -11.77
CA LEU A 110 8.34 -11.86 -11.49
C LEU A 110 8.27 -11.40 -10.04
N THR A 111 9.42 -11.04 -9.48
CA THR A 111 9.57 -10.60 -8.09
C THR A 111 10.35 -9.29 -8.03
N GLY A 112 10.11 -8.48 -6.99
CA GLY A 112 10.87 -7.26 -6.71
C GLY A 112 10.67 -6.14 -7.72
N ASN A 113 11.76 -5.49 -8.14
CA ASN A 113 11.72 -4.30 -8.99
C ASN A 113 11.23 -4.57 -10.42
N ARG A 114 11.46 -5.79 -10.93
CA ARG A 114 10.98 -6.20 -12.26
C ARG A 114 9.45 -6.29 -12.30
N LEU A 115 8.86 -6.83 -11.25
CA LEU A 115 7.40 -6.85 -11.09
C LEU A 115 6.85 -5.43 -11.04
N LYS A 116 7.43 -4.56 -10.20
CA LYS A 116 6.96 -3.17 -10.05
C LYS A 116 6.98 -2.39 -11.36
N SER A 117 8.08 -2.48 -12.11
CA SER A 117 8.24 -1.76 -13.40
C SER A 117 7.25 -2.25 -14.45
N LEU A 118 7.13 -3.57 -14.63
CA LEU A 118 6.19 -4.13 -15.60
C LEU A 118 4.73 -3.95 -15.21
N LEU A 119 4.42 -4.07 -13.91
CA LEU A 119 3.08 -3.78 -13.39
C LEU A 119 2.72 -2.30 -13.63
N LYS A 120 3.66 -1.37 -13.43
CA LYS A 120 3.44 0.05 -13.74
C LYS A 120 3.12 0.25 -15.23
N VAL A 121 3.90 -0.36 -16.12
CA VAL A 121 3.64 -0.28 -17.57
C VAL A 121 2.27 -0.88 -17.92
N PHE A 122 1.90 -2.00 -17.32
CA PHE A 122 0.59 -2.64 -17.51
C PHE A 122 -0.58 -1.76 -17.05
N LEU A 123 -0.45 -1.13 -15.88
CA LEU A 123 -1.47 -0.22 -15.33
C LEU A 123 -1.54 1.11 -16.09
N LEU A 124 -0.43 1.58 -16.68
CA LEU A 124 -0.47 2.75 -17.56
C LEU A 124 -1.18 2.47 -18.88
N LYS A 125 -1.11 1.23 -19.38
CA LYS A 125 -1.80 0.83 -20.61
C LYS A 125 -3.31 0.72 -20.43
N ASN A 126 -3.76 0.32 -19.23
CA ASN A 126 -5.17 0.15 -18.90
C ASN A 126 -5.53 1.15 -17.78
N PRO A 127 -6.07 2.34 -18.10
CA PRO A 127 -6.43 3.32 -17.08
C PRO A 127 -7.60 2.80 -16.26
N VAL A 128 -7.30 2.25 -15.08
CA VAL A 128 -8.30 1.77 -14.14
C VAL A 128 -8.36 2.71 -12.95
N TYR A 129 -9.55 3.20 -12.64
CA TYR A 129 -9.76 4.17 -11.56
C TYR A 129 -10.39 3.54 -10.31
N LYS A 130 -11.00 2.35 -10.44
CA LYS A 130 -11.54 1.56 -9.32
C LYS A 130 -10.98 0.13 -9.30
N ILE A 131 -10.92 -0.45 -8.10
CA ILE A 131 -10.50 -1.85 -7.93
C ILE A 131 -11.49 -2.79 -8.64
N GLU A 132 -12.78 -2.48 -8.65
CA GLU A 132 -13.82 -3.27 -9.31
C GLU A 132 -13.60 -3.37 -10.82
N GLU A 133 -13.34 -2.24 -11.48
CA GLU A 133 -13.00 -2.16 -12.90
C GLU A 133 -11.75 -2.99 -13.23
N PHE A 134 -10.77 -3.03 -12.32
CA PHE A 134 -9.58 -3.87 -12.47
C PHE A 134 -9.97 -5.35 -12.44
N LEU A 135 -10.81 -5.76 -11.49
CA LEU A 135 -11.26 -7.15 -11.38
C LEU A 135 -12.05 -7.58 -12.61
N GLU A 136 -12.90 -6.72 -13.15
CA GLU A 136 -13.65 -6.97 -14.39
C GLU A 136 -12.71 -7.14 -15.59
N LEU A 137 -11.76 -6.24 -15.77
CA LEU A 137 -10.78 -6.30 -16.86
C LEU A 137 -9.99 -7.62 -16.86
N MET A 138 -9.64 -8.13 -15.68
CA MET A 138 -8.92 -9.40 -15.55
C MET A 138 -9.80 -10.62 -15.84
N ASN A 139 -11.11 -10.55 -15.61
CA ASN A 139 -12.05 -11.65 -15.89
C ASN A 139 -12.52 -11.67 -17.35
N THR A 140 -12.50 -10.53 -18.03
CA THR A 140 -12.94 -10.38 -19.43
C THR A 140 -11.85 -10.73 -20.44
N SER A 141 -10.59 -10.92 -20.01
CA SER A 141 -9.55 -11.46 -20.89
C SER A 141 -9.87 -12.92 -21.26
N PRO A 142 -10.07 -13.26 -22.55
CA PRO A 142 -10.25 -14.64 -22.99
C PRO A 142 -9.03 -15.51 -22.73
#